data_AF-A0A2V8PAF0-F1
#
_entry.id   AF-A0A2V8PAF0-F1
#
_cell.length_a   1.000
_cell.length_b   1.000
_cell.length_c   1.000
_cell.angle_alpha   90.00
_cell.angle_beta   90.00
_cell.angle_gamma   90.00
#
_symmetry.space_group_name_H-M   'P 1'
#
loop_
_entity.id
_entity.type
_entity.pdbx_description
1 polymer ?
#
loop_
_entity_poly.entity_id
_entity_poly.type
_entity_poly.pdbx_seq_one_letter_code
_entity_poly.pdbx_strand_id
1 'polypeptide(L)'
;MSRPGAEREMKAVRTMVHCRLNSLAGVKTESIPVTAHLDEDAMSAFIEGQLSENETESIITHLTSCGSCREFTARLIRLESTFTADEESLMVEDAPSRLRQFLERFASQVIPSGSEDAVFAYQNPDENVEKPAETTADKPKHKA
;
A
#
# COMPACT_ATOMS: atom_id res chain seq x y z
N MET A 1 5.98 23.79 -26.75
CA MET A 1 6.98 23.54 -27.81
C MET A 1 8.31 23.25 -27.14
N SER A 2 8.65 21.98 -26.91
CA SER A 2 9.93 21.60 -26.28
C SER A 2 11.09 21.92 -27.22
N ARG A 3 12.15 22.54 -26.70
CA ARG A 3 13.34 22.91 -27.50
C ARG A 3 14.08 21.64 -27.94
N PRO A 4 14.31 21.41 -29.24
CA PRO A 4 14.95 20.18 -29.75
C PRO A 4 16.40 19.99 -29.29
N GLY A 5 17.06 21.03 -28.75
CA GLY A 5 18.37 20.91 -28.10
C GLY A 5 18.33 20.18 -26.76
N ALA A 6 17.28 20.41 -25.95
CA ALA A 6 17.15 19.86 -24.61
C ALA A 6 16.99 18.32 -24.62
N GLU A 7 16.35 17.77 -25.64
CA GLU A 7 16.17 16.31 -25.78
C GLU A 7 17.49 15.60 -26.09
N ARG A 8 18.35 16.20 -26.93
CA ARG A 8 19.67 15.65 -27.25
C ARG A 8 20.61 15.70 -26.05
N GLU A 9 20.59 16.81 -25.31
CA GLU A 9 21.36 16.98 -24.07
C GLU A 9 20.93 15.95 -23.02
N MET A 10 19.61 15.79 -22.81
CA MET A 10 19.08 14.82 -21.85
C MET A 10 19.43 13.38 -22.24
N LYS A 11 19.42 13.05 -23.54
CA LYS A 11 19.87 11.76 -24.05
C LYS A 11 21.36 11.53 -23.77
N ALA A 12 22.20 12.54 -23.99
CA ALA A 12 23.64 12.47 -23.70
C ALA A 12 23.91 12.26 -22.21
N VAL A 13 23.22 13.00 -21.33
CA VAL A 13 23.31 12.82 -19.87
C VAL A 13 22.93 11.39 -19.48
N ARG A 14 21.80 10.88 -20.00
CA ARG A 14 21.37 9.50 -19.73
C ARG A 14 22.41 8.48 -20.16
N THR A 15 23.02 8.66 -21.34
CA THR A 15 24.08 7.77 -21.84
C THR A 15 25.32 7.84 -20.94
N MET A 16 25.76 9.03 -20.51
CA MET A 16 26.91 9.18 -19.61
C MET A 16 26.67 8.50 -18.26
N VAL A 17 25.49 8.72 -17.66
CA VAL A 17 25.10 8.07 -16.39
C VAL A 17 25.09 6.56 -16.54
N HIS A 18 24.48 6.04 -17.62
CA HIS A 18 24.44 4.60 -17.89
C HIS A 18 25.83 3.99 -18.07
N CYS A 19 26.72 4.63 -18.83
CA CYS A 19 28.10 4.18 -18.98
C CYS A 19 28.85 4.18 -17.64
N ARG A 20 28.67 5.21 -16.81
CA ARG A 20 29.30 5.29 -15.48
C ARG A 20 28.81 4.19 -14.56
N LEU A 21 27.50 3.98 -14.46
CA LEU A 21 26.91 2.94 -13.62
C LEU A 21 27.34 1.54 -14.07
N ASN A 22 27.40 1.29 -15.39
CA ASN A 22 27.88 0.01 -15.93
C ASN A 22 29.38 -0.20 -15.69
N SER A 23 30.19 0.85 -15.79
CA SER A 23 31.62 0.79 -15.44
C SER A 23 31.82 0.45 -13.97
N LEU A 24 30.98 0.99 -13.08
CA LEU A 24 31.02 0.70 -11.65
C LEU A 24 30.51 -0.70 -11.32
N ALA A 25 29.52 -1.20 -12.07
CA ALA A 25 29.03 -2.57 -11.93
C ALA A 25 30.05 -3.63 -12.41
N GLY A 26 30.90 -3.29 -13.38
CA GLY A 26 31.97 -4.16 -13.89
C GLY A 26 33.21 -4.20 -12.98
N VAL A 27 33.40 -3.18 -12.14
CA VAL A 27 34.32 -3.28 -10.99
C VAL A 27 33.64 -4.23 -10.03
N LYS A 28 34.16 -5.46 -9.97
CA LYS A 28 33.69 -6.54 -9.11
C LYS A 28 33.57 -6.00 -7.67
N THR A 29 32.37 -5.56 -7.32
CA THR A 29 32.00 -5.31 -5.93
C THR A 29 32.11 -6.67 -5.28
N GLU A 30 33.20 -6.87 -4.55
CA GLU A 30 33.23 -7.90 -3.51
C GLU A 30 31.92 -7.80 -2.77
N SER A 31 31.22 -8.94 -2.64
CA SER A 31 29.90 -9.02 -2.07
C SER A 31 29.88 -8.28 -0.75
N ILE A 32 29.29 -7.08 -0.76
CA ILE A 32 29.07 -6.29 0.44
C ILE A 32 28.25 -7.20 1.35
N PRO A 33 28.71 -7.48 2.59
CA PRO A 33 27.98 -8.37 3.48
C PRO A 33 26.55 -7.84 3.66
N VAL A 34 25.57 -8.74 3.82
CA VAL A 34 24.13 -8.40 3.95
C VAL A 34 23.86 -7.34 5.03
N THR A 35 24.78 -7.18 5.99
CA THR A 35 24.80 -6.12 7.01
C THR A 35 25.16 -4.71 6.51
N ALA A 36 25.40 -4.52 5.21
CA ALA A 36 25.84 -3.26 4.63
C ALA A 36 24.95 -2.79 3.46
N HIS A 37 23.76 -3.38 3.29
CA HIS A 37 22.69 -2.80 2.49
C HIS A 37 21.88 -1.82 3.34
N LEU A 38 21.18 -0.90 2.67
CA LEU A 38 20.22 -0.03 3.32
C LEU A 38 19.09 -0.86 3.92
N ASP A 39 18.60 -0.41 5.07
CA ASP A 39 17.39 -0.91 5.71
C ASP A 39 16.15 -0.56 4.89
N GLU A 40 15.12 -1.39 5.01
CA GLU A 40 13.87 -1.23 4.26
C GLU A 40 13.15 0.07 4.63
N ASP A 41 13.23 0.48 5.90
CA ASP A 41 12.64 1.71 6.41
C ASP A 41 13.32 2.95 5.79
N ALA A 42 14.65 3.03 5.81
CA ALA A 42 15.36 4.14 5.15
C ALA A 42 15.15 4.16 3.63
N MET A 43 15.06 3.00 2.98
CA MET A 43 14.77 2.95 1.54
C MET A 43 13.35 3.46 1.23
N SER A 44 12.37 3.11 2.07
CA SER A 44 10.99 3.59 1.90
C SER A 44 10.90 5.09 2.15
N ALA A 45 11.51 5.57 3.25
CA ALA A 45 11.59 7.00 3.56
C ALA A 45 12.31 7.80 2.46
N PHE A 46 13.33 7.23 1.82
CA PHE A 46 14.03 7.85 0.69
C PHE A 46 13.11 8.00 -0.53
N ILE A 47 12.33 6.97 -0.86
CA ILE A 47 11.40 7.01 -2.02
C ILE A 47 10.28 8.00 -1.78
N GLU A 48 9.73 8.00 -0.57
CA GLU A 48 8.68 8.94 -0.16
C GLU A 48 9.18 10.38 0.07
N GLY A 49 10.49 10.61 0.01
CA GLY A 49 11.09 11.93 0.23
C GLY A 49 10.99 12.45 1.67
N GLN A 50 10.89 11.54 2.65
CA GLN A 50 10.76 11.88 4.08
C GLN A 50 12.10 12.04 4.81
N LEU A 51 13.23 11.93 4.10
CA LEU A 51 14.57 12.02 4.68
C LEU A 51 15.10 13.46 4.69
N SER A 52 15.93 13.77 5.69
CA SER A 52 16.72 15.00 5.69
C SER A 52 17.77 15.00 4.58
N GLU A 53 18.31 16.17 4.25
CA GLU A 53 19.34 16.32 3.22
C GLU A 53 20.58 15.47 3.51
N ASN A 54 21.00 15.40 4.78
CA ASN A 54 22.15 14.60 5.21
C ASN A 54 21.91 13.09 5.04
N GLU A 55 20.72 12.61 5.36
CA GLU A 55 20.35 11.20 5.21
C GLU A 55 20.23 10.82 3.73
N THR A 56 19.68 11.74 2.94
CA THR A 56 19.56 11.61 1.48
C THR A 56 20.94 11.49 0.82
N GLU A 57 21.92 12.31 1.21
CA GLU A 57 23.29 12.25 0.69
C GLU A 57 23.96 10.89 0.97
N SER A 58 23.78 10.37 2.19
CA SER A 58 24.28 9.05 2.60
C SER A 58 23.71 7.93 1.71
N ILE A 59 22.39 7.95 1.49
CA ILE A 59 21.71 6.96 0.65
C ILE A 59 22.14 7.08 -0.82
N ILE A 60 22.21 8.29 -1.37
CA ILE A 60 22.68 8.50 -2.75
C ILE A 60 24.09 7.93 -2.91
N THR A 61 24.98 8.19 -1.96
CA THR A 61 26.35 7.68 -1.96
C THR A 61 26.35 6.15 -1.99
N HIS A 62 25.53 5.49 -1.16
CA HIS A 62 25.37 4.04 -1.19
C HIS A 62 24.83 3.55 -2.55
N LEU A 63 23.80 4.19 -3.10
CA LEU A 63 23.21 3.81 -4.40
C LEU A 63 24.21 3.97 -5.56
N THR A 64 25.16 4.88 -5.50
CA THR A 64 26.19 5.00 -6.55
C THR A 64 27.12 3.79 -6.61
N SER A 65 27.36 3.12 -5.48
CA SER A 65 28.29 1.99 -5.36
C SER A 65 27.59 0.63 -5.29
N CYS A 66 26.34 0.56 -4.83
CA CYS A 66 25.60 -0.68 -4.63
C CYS A 66 24.56 -0.94 -5.73
N GLY A 67 24.81 -1.94 -6.59
CA GLY A 67 23.89 -2.33 -7.66
C GLY A 67 22.58 -2.96 -7.19
N SER A 68 22.61 -3.75 -6.13
CA SER A 68 21.42 -4.40 -5.60
C SER A 68 20.44 -3.40 -4.98
N CYS A 69 20.92 -2.42 -4.21
CA CYS A 69 20.07 -1.37 -3.67
C CYS A 69 19.49 -0.49 -4.79
N ARG A 70 20.24 -0.19 -5.86
CA ARG A 70 19.67 0.49 -7.04
C ARG A 70 18.53 -0.30 -7.68
N GLU A 71 18.70 -1.61 -7.84
CA GLU A 71 17.67 -2.46 -8.43
C GLU A 71 16.44 -2.54 -7.52
N PHE A 72 16.64 -2.66 -6.21
CA PHE A 72 15.56 -2.69 -5.23
C PHE A 72 14.76 -1.38 -5.20
N THR A 73 15.44 -0.22 -5.12
CA THR A 73 14.80 1.10 -5.21
C THR A 73 14.01 1.25 -6.53
N ALA A 74 14.56 0.78 -7.65
CA ALA A 74 13.85 0.81 -8.94
C ALA A 74 12.60 -0.08 -8.97
N ARG A 75 12.57 -1.20 -8.23
CA ARG A 75 11.38 -2.04 -8.09
C ARG A 75 10.32 -1.36 -7.26
N LEU A 76 10.70 -0.73 -6.14
CA LEU A 76 9.77 -0.01 -5.27
C LEU A 76 9.11 1.18 -5.99
N ILE A 77 9.88 2.00 -6.72
CA ILE A 77 9.33 3.12 -7.52
C ILE A 77 8.33 2.63 -8.57
N ARG A 78 8.58 1.46 -9.19
CA ARG A 78 7.63 0.87 -10.16
C ARG A 78 6.33 0.44 -9.49
N LEU A 79 6.39 -0.11 -8.27
CA LEU A 79 5.20 -0.47 -7.51
C LEU A 79 4.40 0.77 -7.11
N GLU A 80 5.06 1.83 -6.62
CA GLU A 80 4.43 3.11 -6.33
C GLU A 80 3.70 3.70 -7.55
N SER A 81 4.33 3.60 -8.73
CA SER A 81 3.72 4.04 -9.99
C SER A 81 2.45 3.25 -10.35
N THR A 82 2.35 1.98 -9.94
CA THR A 82 1.13 1.18 -10.19
C THR A 82 -0.04 1.64 -9.30
N PHE A 83 0.23 2.00 -8.04
CA PHE A 83 -0.82 2.49 -7.15
C PHE A 83 -1.31 3.89 -7.54
N THR A 84 -0.40 4.76 -7.98
CA THR A 84 -0.76 6.14 -8.39
C THR A 84 -1.51 6.19 -9.73
N ALA A 85 -1.21 5.27 -10.67
CA ALA A 85 -1.93 5.17 -11.93
C ALA A 85 -3.40 4.75 -11.77
N ASP A 86 -3.71 3.94 -10.75
CA ASP A 86 -5.08 3.51 -10.47
C ASP A 86 -5.92 4.63 -9.84
N GLU A 87 -5.32 5.51 -9.04
CA GLU A 87 -5.98 6.68 -8.43
C GLU A 87 -6.36 7.75 -9.47
N GLU A 88 -5.52 7.98 -10.49
CA GLU A 88 -5.81 8.95 -11.57
C GLU A 88 -6.96 8.50 -12.49
N SER A 89 -7.26 7.19 -12.53
CA SER A 89 -8.34 6.59 -13.32
C SER A 89 -9.73 6.78 -12.69
N LEU A 90 -9.82 7.15 -11.41
CA LEU A 90 -11.09 7.38 -10.70
C LEU A 90 -11.73 8.74 -11.02
N MET A 91 -11.07 9.60 -11.82
CA MET A 91 -11.55 10.94 -12.16
C MET A 91 -12.36 11.00 -13.48
N VAL A 92 -12.76 9.85 -14.05
CA VAL A 92 -13.66 9.83 -15.22
C VAL A 92 -15.12 9.82 -14.77
N GLU A 93 -15.69 11.03 -14.78
CA GLU A 93 -17.11 11.39 -14.99
C GLU A 93 -18.19 10.58 -14.24
N ASP A 94 -18.94 11.32 -13.44
CA ASP A 94 -20.12 10.96 -12.65
C ASP A 94 -21.34 10.59 -13.54
N ALA A 95 -21.15 9.72 -14.53
CA ALA A 95 -22.22 9.08 -15.26
C ALA A 95 -22.47 7.69 -14.63
N PRO A 96 -23.70 7.37 -14.19
CA PRO A 96 -23.99 6.09 -13.57
C PRO A 96 -23.61 4.97 -14.54
N SER A 97 -22.69 4.10 -14.11
CA SER A 97 -22.24 2.95 -14.86
C SER A 97 -23.43 2.09 -15.31
N ARG A 98 -23.29 1.36 -16.44
CA ARG A 98 -24.37 0.50 -16.97
C ARG A 98 -24.93 -0.48 -15.92
N LEU A 99 -24.07 -0.93 -15.00
CA LEU A 99 -24.47 -1.77 -13.87
C LEU A 99 -25.32 -1.01 -12.86
N ARG A 100 -24.98 0.24 -12.50
CA ARG A 100 -25.83 1.10 -11.67
C ARG A 100 -27.19 1.36 -12.32
N GLN A 101 -27.22 1.68 -13.62
CA GLN A 101 -28.48 1.88 -14.34
C GLN A 101 -29.34 0.59 -14.37
N PHE A 102 -28.72 -0.58 -14.49
CA PHE A 102 -29.41 -1.86 -14.43
C PHE A 102 -29.98 -2.14 -13.04
N LEU A 103 -29.19 -1.90 -11.98
CA LEU A 103 -29.61 -2.10 -10.59
C LEU A 103 -30.73 -1.13 -10.18
N GLU A 104 -30.68 0.14 -10.60
CA GLU A 104 -31.78 1.11 -10.40
C GLU A 104 -33.07 0.67 -11.11
N ARG A 105 -32.94 0.19 -12.35
CA ARG A 105 -34.09 -0.31 -13.12
C ARG A 105 -34.69 -1.57 -12.49
N PHE A 106 -33.85 -2.46 -11.95
CA PHE A 106 -34.29 -3.64 -11.22
C PHE A 106 -34.95 -3.28 -9.88
N ALA A 107 -34.36 -2.36 -9.11
CA ALA A 107 -34.92 -1.84 -7.88
C ALA A 107 -36.31 -1.21 -8.12
N SER A 108 -36.48 -0.47 -9.22
CA SER A 108 -37.78 0.11 -9.59
C SER A 108 -38.87 -0.91 -9.96
N GLN A 109 -38.48 -2.13 -10.37
CA GLN A 109 -39.43 -3.20 -10.71
C GLN A 109 -39.74 -4.15 -9.56
N VAL A 110 -38.82 -4.28 -8.60
CA VAL A 110 -38.92 -5.28 -7.52
C VAL A 110 -39.35 -4.66 -6.19
N ILE A 111 -39.29 -3.33 -6.06
CA ILE A 111 -39.78 -2.61 -4.89
C ILE A 111 -41.09 -1.91 -5.27
N PRO A 112 -42.27 -2.40 -4.84
CA PRO A 112 -43.48 -1.58 -4.85
C PRO A 112 -43.14 -0.30 -4.08
N SER A 113 -43.38 0.88 -4.69
CA SER A 113 -43.16 2.18 -4.07
C SER A 113 -43.83 2.25 -2.71
N GLY A 114 -43.05 1.92 -1.68
CA GLY A 114 -43.34 2.09 -0.27
C GLY A 114 -42.25 3.00 0.25
N SER A 115 -42.66 4.19 0.66
CA SER A 115 -41.84 5.20 1.29
C SER A 115 -41.13 4.68 2.55
N GLU A 116 -40.12 5.44 2.93
CA GLU A 116 -39.31 5.42 4.16
C GLU A 116 -38.41 4.20 4.48
N ASP A 117 -37.10 4.45 4.32
CA ASP A 117 -36.07 4.23 5.36
C ASP A 117 -36.27 3.00 6.27
N ALA A 118 -36.31 1.80 5.68
CA ALA A 118 -36.28 0.57 6.44
C ALA A 118 -34.82 0.25 6.85
N VAL A 119 -34.35 0.94 7.89
CA VAL A 119 -33.18 0.55 8.68
C VAL A 119 -33.56 -0.70 9.48
N PHE A 120 -33.12 -1.87 9.02
CA PHE A 120 -33.25 -3.11 9.78
C PHE A 120 -32.26 -3.10 10.95
N ALA A 121 -32.69 -2.63 12.12
CA ALA A 121 -31.94 -2.74 13.36
C ALA A 121 -31.88 -4.22 13.80
N TYR A 122 -30.66 -4.75 13.95
CA TYR A 122 -30.44 -6.04 14.58
C TYR A 122 -30.76 -5.93 16.08
N GLN A 123 -31.81 -6.60 16.54
CA GLN A 123 -32.04 -6.78 17.98
C GLN A 123 -31.04 -7.81 18.51
N ASN A 124 -30.06 -7.33 19.26
CA ASN A 124 -29.19 -8.17 20.05
C ASN A 124 -30.02 -8.68 21.25
N PRO A 125 -30.30 -9.98 21.40
CA PRO A 125 -31.01 -10.46 22.58
C PRO A 125 -30.10 -10.24 23.80
N ASP A 126 -30.60 -9.49 24.77
CA ASP A 126 -29.89 -9.08 25.97
C ASP A 126 -29.16 -10.25 26.67
N GLU A 127 -27.87 -10.06 26.91
CA GLU A 127 -27.11 -10.77 27.93
C GLU A 127 -27.69 -10.43 29.32
N ASN A 128 -28.78 -11.09 29.70
CA ASN A 128 -29.26 -11.12 31.08
C ASN A 128 -29.96 -12.45 31.36
N VAL A 129 -29.19 -13.55 31.30
CA VAL A 129 -29.55 -14.75 32.06
C VAL A 129 -29.09 -14.51 33.48
N GLU A 130 -30.05 -14.09 34.29
CA GLU A 130 -29.94 -13.96 35.74
C GLU A 130 -29.35 -15.24 36.35
N LYS A 131 -28.28 -15.05 37.12
CA LYS A 131 -27.68 -16.02 38.03
C LYS A 131 -28.62 -16.22 39.22
N PRO A 132 -29.16 -17.42 39.50
CA PRO A 132 -29.81 -17.67 40.77
C PRO A 132 -28.73 -17.89 41.85
N ALA A 133 -28.88 -17.15 42.94
CA ALA A 133 -28.07 -17.20 44.14
C ALA A 133 -28.20 -18.55 44.89
N GLU A 134 -27.13 -18.84 45.63
CA GLU A 134 -26.94 -19.95 46.56
C GLU A 134 -28.01 -20.03 47.67
N THR A 135 -28.17 -21.23 48.23
CA THR A 135 -28.43 -21.63 49.66
C THR A 135 -29.18 -22.98 49.63
N THR A 136 -28.92 -24.03 50.41
CA THR A 136 -28.14 -24.29 51.63
C THR A 136 -27.85 -25.79 51.73
N ALA A 137 -26.87 -26.12 52.58
CA ALA A 137 -26.40 -27.45 52.95
C ALA A 137 -27.49 -28.49 53.30
N ASP A 138 -27.22 -29.77 52.99
CA ASP A 138 -27.09 -30.80 54.02
C ASP A 138 -26.29 -32.01 53.50
N LYS A 139 -25.37 -32.52 54.32
CA LYS A 139 -24.69 -33.81 54.10
C LYS A 139 -25.52 -34.88 54.81
N PRO A 140 -25.50 -36.12 54.31
CA PRO A 140 -24.91 -37.13 55.18
C PRO A 140 -23.95 -38.07 54.46
N LYS A 141 -22.92 -38.42 55.23
CA LYS A 141 -22.04 -39.57 54.99
C LYS A 141 -22.87 -40.85 55.16
N HIS A 142 -22.71 -41.83 54.27
CA HIS A 142 -22.19 -43.14 54.69
C HIS A 142 -21.68 -43.98 53.51
N LYS A 143 -20.55 -44.64 53.75
CA LYS A 143 -19.97 -45.72 52.96
C LYS A 143 -20.62 -47.05 53.35
N ALA A 144 -20.45 -48.02 52.44
CA ALA A 144 -20.65 -49.48 52.53
C ALA A 144 -22.07 -49.97 52.24
#